data_AF-A0AA86V4A4-F1
#
_entry.id   AF-A0AA86V4A4-F1
#
_cell.length_a   1.000
_cell.length_b   1.000
_cell.length_c   1.000
_cell.angle_alpha   90.00
_cell.angle_beta   90.00
_cell.angle_gamma   90.00
#
_symmetry.space_group_name_H-M   'P 1'
#
loop_
_entity.id
_entity.type
_entity.pdbx_description
1 polymer ?
#
loop_
_entity_poly.entity_id
_entity_poly.type
_entity_poly.pdbx_seq_one_letter_code
_entity_poly.pdbx_strand_id
1 'polypeptide(L)'
;MGVIKDGTISGVVSEPRGFLVHYPAYPSSISRAVDTLGGIQGIVKARSSQSNRLEFRFRPEDPYSHPAFGELRPTNSLLLKISKRKSPCVHDVGEASSSSGVKNGEQENQPESERNQEESLCADIFARVSEAYFFDG
;
A
#
# COMPACT_ATOMS: atom_id res chain seq x y z
N MET A 1 4.25 17.14 -4.13
CA MET A 1 3.26 16.13 -4.54
C MET A 1 3.43 15.91 -6.04
N GLY A 2 3.82 14.71 -6.48
CA GLY A 2 3.87 14.37 -7.89
C GLY A 2 2.45 14.41 -8.47
N VAL A 3 2.33 15.04 -9.63
CA VAL A 3 1.06 15.17 -10.35
C VAL A 3 1.06 14.11 -11.44
N ILE A 4 -0.03 13.33 -11.51
CA ILE A 4 -0.25 12.40 -12.61
C ILE A 4 -0.78 13.23 -13.78
N LYS A 5 -0.04 13.27 -14.89
CA LYS A 5 -0.48 13.93 -16.15
C LYS A 5 -0.47 12.87 -17.24
N ASP A 6 -1.59 12.68 -17.93
CA ASP A 6 -1.73 11.72 -19.04
C ASP A 6 -1.26 10.30 -18.66
N GLY A 7 -1.59 9.85 -17.44
CA GLY A 7 -1.16 8.55 -16.91
C GLY A 7 0.33 8.45 -16.53
N THR A 8 1.10 9.52 -16.70
CA THR A 8 2.54 9.59 -16.41
C THR A 8 2.80 10.30 -15.09
N ILE A 9 3.69 9.74 -14.27
CA ILE A 9 4.15 10.32 -13.01
C ILE A 9 5.58 10.81 -13.21
N SER A 10 5.83 12.07 -12.86
CA SER A 10 7.17 12.66 -12.83
C SER A 10 7.49 13.16 -11.42
N GLY A 11 8.77 13.08 -11.04
CA GLY A 11 9.23 13.48 -9.72
C GLY A 11 10.70 13.15 -9.50
N VAL A 12 11.24 13.62 -8.38
CA VAL A 12 12.61 13.30 -7.96
C VAL A 12 12.58 12.07 -7.06
N VAL A 13 13.41 11.08 -7.38
CA VAL A 13 13.61 9.93 -6.51
C VAL A 13 14.56 10.35 -5.39
N SER A 14 14.06 10.35 -4.15
CA SER A 14 14.91 10.62 -2.98
C SER A 14 15.88 9.45 -2.73
N GLU A 15 16.95 9.72 -1.98
CA GLU A 15 17.93 8.71 -1.56
C GLU A 15 17.26 7.48 -0.94
N PRO A 16 17.87 6.28 -1.06
CA PRO A 16 17.31 5.06 -0.52
C PRO A 16 16.97 5.16 0.96
N ARG A 17 15.73 4.82 1.32
CA ARG A 17 15.24 4.85 2.69
C ARG A 17 14.70 3.47 3.08
N GLY A 18 15.57 2.64 3.62
CA GLY A 18 15.23 1.32 4.16
C GLY A 18 15.35 0.18 3.15
N PHE A 19 14.75 -0.96 3.50
CA PHE A 19 14.77 -2.21 2.76
C PHE A 19 13.37 -2.82 2.73
N LEU A 20 13.13 -3.74 1.80
CA LEU A 20 11.88 -4.49 1.71
C LEU A 20 12.03 -5.89 2.31
N VAL A 21 10.90 -6.47 2.71
CA VAL A 21 10.82 -7.86 3.13
C VAL A 21 9.67 -8.51 2.37
N HIS A 22 9.98 -9.46 1.49
CA HIS A 22 8.97 -10.30 0.85
C HIS A 22 8.51 -11.35 1.84
N TYR A 23 7.54 -10.95 2.67
CA TYR A 23 7.06 -11.77 3.77
C TYR A 23 6.32 -13.02 3.25
N PRO A 24 6.72 -14.24 3.65
CA PRO A 24 6.25 -15.49 3.03
C PRO A 24 4.89 -15.99 3.54
N ALA A 25 4.27 -15.30 4.49
CA ALA A 25 3.01 -15.72 5.12
C ALA A 25 1.94 -14.62 5.07
N TYR A 26 0.76 -14.89 5.61
CA TYR A 26 -0.32 -13.91 5.75
C TYR A 26 -0.48 -13.55 7.22
N PRO A 27 0.16 -12.47 7.71
CA PRO A 27 0.09 -12.11 9.11
C PRO A 27 -1.28 -11.47 9.40
N SER A 28 -1.83 -11.74 10.59
CA SER A 28 -3.08 -11.11 11.03
C SER A 28 -2.93 -9.61 11.31
N SER A 29 -1.71 -9.15 11.61
CA SER A 29 -1.38 -7.74 11.83
C SER A 29 0.09 -7.47 11.51
N ILE A 30 0.42 -6.19 11.30
CA ILE A 30 1.81 -5.76 11.08
C ILE A 30 2.68 -6.08 12.31
N SER A 31 2.15 -5.89 13.52
CA SER A 31 2.85 -6.26 14.76
C SER A 31 3.21 -7.75 14.75
N ARG A 32 2.25 -8.61 14.41
CA ARG A 32 2.49 -10.05 14.33
C ARG A 32 3.54 -10.40 13.29
N ALA A 33 3.56 -9.70 12.15
CA ALA A 33 4.59 -9.88 11.11
C ALA A 33 5.99 -9.47 11.60
N VAL A 34 6.07 -8.44 12.43
CA VAL A 34 7.34 -8.01 13.04
C VAL A 34 7.80 -9.02 14.09
N ASP A 35 6.89 -9.52 14.93
CA ASP A 35 7.21 -10.50 15.97
C ASP A 35 7.72 -11.82 15.39
N THR A 36 7.11 -12.30 14.29
CA THR A 36 7.55 -13.52 13.59
C THR A 36 8.92 -13.38 12.93
N LEU A 37 9.39 -12.15 12.69
CA LEU A 37 10.75 -11.84 12.22
C LEU A 37 11.75 -11.63 13.38
N GLY A 38 11.38 -12.02 14.61
CA GLY A 38 12.21 -11.84 15.81
C GLY A 38 12.08 -10.46 16.44
N GLY A 39 11.03 -9.71 16.10
CA GLY A 39 10.79 -8.34 16.56
C GLY A 39 11.73 -7.32 15.90
N ILE A 40 11.55 -6.05 16.25
CA ILE A 40 12.42 -4.96 15.74
C ILE A 40 13.89 -5.22 16.08
N GLN A 41 14.17 -5.73 17.28
CA GLN A 41 15.53 -6.04 17.70
C GLN A 41 16.14 -7.19 16.90
N GLY A 42 15.36 -8.23 16.59
CA GLY A 42 15.79 -9.34 15.74
C GLY A 42 16.16 -8.89 14.33
N ILE A 43 15.34 -8.01 13.74
CA ILE A 43 15.59 -7.42 12.42
C ILE A 43 16.89 -6.59 12.42
N VAL A 44 17.09 -5.73 13.40
CA VAL A 44 18.31 -4.91 13.53
C VAL A 44 19.54 -5.79 13.76
N LYS A 45 19.41 -6.84 14.57
CA LYS A 45 20.49 -7.81 14.81
C LYS A 45 20.86 -8.57 13.54
N ALA A 46 19.88 -9.03 12.77
CA ALA A 46 20.11 -9.69 11.49
C ALA A 46 20.92 -8.79 10.54
N ARG A 47 20.57 -7.49 10.45
CA ARG A 47 21.28 -6.49 9.64
C ARG A 47 22.68 -6.13 10.13
N SER A 48 22.96 -6.35 11.41
CA SER A 48 24.27 -6.08 12.01
C SER A 48 25.17 -7.32 11.96
N SER A 49 24.61 -8.48 11.62
CA SER A 49 25.34 -9.74 11.55
C SER A 49 26.09 -9.89 10.22
N GLN A 50 27.19 -10.63 10.23
CA GLN A 50 27.96 -10.88 9.01
C GLN A 50 27.17 -11.67 7.95
N SER A 51 26.30 -12.59 8.39
CA SER A 51 25.48 -13.41 7.49
C SER A 51 24.34 -12.62 6.86
N ASN A 52 23.88 -11.53 7.49
CA ASN A 52 22.78 -10.70 7.03
C ASN A 52 21.49 -11.46 6.68
N ARG A 53 21.28 -12.68 7.21
CA ARG A 53 20.08 -13.49 6.95
C ARG A 53 18.99 -13.12 7.94
N LEU A 54 17.78 -12.90 7.43
CA LEU A 54 16.63 -12.57 8.26
C LEU A 54 15.91 -13.84 8.68
N GLU A 55 15.80 -14.07 9.99
CA GLU A 55 15.06 -15.21 10.53
C GLU A 55 13.56 -14.94 10.51
N PHE A 56 12.79 -15.94 10.09
CA PHE A 56 11.33 -15.95 10.12
C PHE A 56 10.84 -17.21 10.83
N ARG A 57 10.01 -17.04 11.86
CA ARG A 57 9.35 -18.14 12.58
C ARG A 57 7.85 -18.03 12.43
N PHE A 58 7.22 -19.04 11.84
CA PHE A 58 5.76 -19.11 11.72
C PHE A 58 5.06 -19.10 13.09
N ARG A 59 5.67 -19.75 14.08
CA ARG A 59 5.16 -19.84 15.46
C ARG A 59 6.26 -19.41 16.44
N PRO A 60 6.44 -18.10 16.68
CA PRO A 60 7.49 -17.61 17.59
C PRO A 60 7.36 -18.13 19.02
N GLU A 61 6.14 -18.46 19.47
CA GLU A 61 5.88 -19.01 20.82
C GLU A 61 6.25 -20.49 20.97
N ASP A 62 6.42 -21.21 19.86
CA ASP A 62 6.68 -22.64 19.85
C ASP A 62 8.18 -22.92 19.69
N PRO A 63 8.87 -23.46 20.72
CA PRO A 63 10.30 -23.73 20.67
C PRO A 63 10.73 -24.71 19.57
N TYR A 64 9.80 -25.54 19.08
CA TYR A 64 10.07 -26.53 18.03
C TYR A 64 9.77 -26.01 16.63
N SER A 65 9.31 -24.75 16.50
CA SER A 65 9.09 -24.14 15.19
C SER A 65 10.43 -23.92 14.48
N HIS A 66 10.66 -24.65 13.39
CA HIS A 66 11.83 -24.45 12.55
C HIS A 66 11.81 -23.05 11.91
N PRO A 67 12.92 -22.29 11.97
CA PRO A 67 13.01 -20.99 11.30
C PRO A 67 13.22 -21.16 9.79
N ALA A 68 12.61 -20.29 9.01
CA ALA A 68 12.97 -20.04 7.63
C ALA A 68 13.93 -18.84 7.57
N PHE A 69 14.87 -18.86 6.62
CA PHE A 69 15.85 -17.79 6.47
C PHE A 69 15.61 -17.04 5.18
N GLY A 70 15.50 -15.72 5.29
CA GLY A 70 15.42 -14.80 4.18
C GLY A 70 16.81 -14.29 3.80
N GLU A 71 17.09 -14.25 2.51
CA GLU A 71 18.35 -13.76 1.97
C GLU A 71 18.18 -12.35 1.42
N LEU A 72 19.17 -11.49 1.72
CA LEU A 72 19.20 -10.13 1.24
C LEU A 72 19.69 -10.11 -0.21
N ARG A 73 18.87 -9.58 -1.12
CA ARG A 73 19.24 -9.38 -2.52
C ARG A 73 19.10 -7.92 -2.94
N PRO A 74 19.99 -7.41 -3.82
CA PRO A 74 19.85 -6.07 -4.36
C PRO A 74 18.62 -5.98 -5.26
N THR A 75 17.92 -4.87 -5.21
CA THR A 75 16.72 -4.58 -6.01
C THR A 75 16.75 -3.13 -6.51
N ASN A 76 15.96 -2.84 -7.55
CA ASN A 76 15.77 -1.49 -8.09
C ASN A 76 14.31 -1.03 -7.90
N SER A 77 13.71 -1.41 -6.77
CA SER A 77 12.29 -1.18 -6.51
C SER A 77 12.02 0.27 -6.09
N LEU A 78 10.81 0.77 -6.38
CA LEU A 78 10.35 2.09 -5.97
C LEU A 78 9.13 1.96 -5.07
N LEU A 79 9.07 2.76 -4.01
CA LEU A 79 7.88 2.93 -3.20
C LEU A 79 7.07 4.12 -3.72
N LEU A 80 5.87 3.84 -4.22
CA LEU A 80 4.94 4.85 -4.74
C LEU A 80 3.78 5.04 -3.75
N LYS A 81 3.52 6.28 -3.37
CA LYS A 81 2.35 6.64 -2.57
C LYS A 81 1.30 7.25 -3.49
N ILE A 82 0.24 6.49 -3.77
CA ILE A 82 -0.90 6.94 -4.58
C ILE A 82 -2.04 7.31 -3.64
N SER A 83 -2.61 8.49 -3.84
CA SER A 83 -3.73 9.00 -3.05
C SER A 83 -4.84 9.52 -3.96
N LYS A 84 -6.08 9.23 -3.63
CA LYS A 84 -7.27 9.73 -4.32
C LYS A 84 -7.93 10.82 -3.47
N ARG A 85 -8.07 12.02 -4.02
CA ARG A 85 -8.84 13.09 -3.36
C ARG A 85 -10.30 12.96 -3.76
N LYS A 86 -11.21 12.93 -2.79
CA LYS A 86 -12.63 13.14 -3.04
C LYS A 86 -12.83 14.63 -3.26
N SER A 87 -13.47 15.02 -4.36
CA SER A 87 -13.99 16.39 -4.48
C SER A 87 -15.00 16.61 -3.34
N PRO A 88 -14.96 17.75 -2.64
CA PRO A 88 -16.01 18.07 -1.69
C PRO A 88 -17.32 18.21 -2.47
N CYS A 89 -18.25 17.29 -2.22
CA CYS A 89 -19.63 17.45 -2.65
C CYS A 89 -20.21 18.64 -1.89
N VAL A 90 -20.45 19.74 -2.59
CA VAL A 90 -21.30 20.82 -2.09
C VAL A 90 -22.74 20.30 -2.15
N HIS A 91 -23.16 19.57 -1.11
CA HIS A 91 -24.56 19.39 -0.80
C HIS A 91 -24.76 19.80 0.65
N ASP A 92 -25.05 21.09 0.81
CA ASP A 92 -25.67 21.61 2.02
C ASP A 92 -27.20 21.49 1.89
N VAL A 93 -27.84 21.31 3.04
CA VAL A 93 -29.28 21.35 3.36
C VAL A 93 -30.14 20.09 3.08
N GLY A 94 -30.57 19.44 4.17
CA GLY A 94 -32.01 19.26 4.43
C GLY A 94 -32.64 17.86 4.29
N GLU A 95 -32.88 17.24 5.45
CA GLU A 95 -34.13 16.56 5.88
C GLU A 95 -34.81 15.44 5.06
N ALA A 96 -34.85 14.26 5.71
CA ALA A 96 -36.01 13.41 6.01
C ALA A 96 -37.03 12.97 4.91
N SER A 97 -37.14 11.63 4.82
CA SER A 97 -38.39 10.86 4.74
C SER A 97 -39.15 10.66 3.40
N SER A 98 -39.31 9.37 3.09
CA SER A 98 -40.56 8.71 2.67
C SER A 98 -40.97 8.59 1.19
N SER A 99 -41.45 7.39 0.91
CA SER A 99 -41.97 6.79 -0.32
C SER A 99 -43.14 7.51 -1.00
N SER A 100 -43.24 7.41 -2.34
CA SER A 100 -44.39 6.87 -3.09
C SER A 100 -44.18 7.04 -4.60
N GLY A 101 -44.69 6.12 -5.41
CA GLY A 101 -44.45 6.08 -6.86
C GLY A 101 -45.55 6.67 -7.75
N VAL A 102 -45.30 6.51 -9.05
CA VAL A 102 -46.23 6.41 -10.21
C VAL A 102 -46.23 7.59 -11.23
N LYS A 103 -45.56 7.28 -12.36
CA LYS A 103 -45.84 7.49 -13.80
C LYS A 103 -45.64 8.84 -14.52
N ASN A 104 -44.64 8.78 -15.42
CA ASN A 104 -44.62 9.04 -16.87
C ASN A 104 -45.33 10.28 -17.45
N GLY A 105 -44.52 11.15 -18.04
CA GLY A 105 -44.85 11.98 -19.20
C GLY A 105 -43.56 12.21 -20.00
N GLU A 106 -43.55 11.80 -21.26
CA GLU A 106 -42.42 11.89 -22.19
C GLU A 106 -42.12 13.37 -22.52
N GLN A 107 -40.86 13.79 -22.42
CA GLN A 107 -40.36 14.85 -23.29
C GLN A 107 -38.84 14.76 -23.50
N GLU A 108 -38.52 14.85 -24.79
CA GLU A 108 -37.27 14.64 -25.49
C GLU A 108 -36.14 15.61 -25.13
N ASN A 109 -34.92 15.09 -25.30
CA ASN A 109 -33.67 15.78 -25.66
C ASN A 109 -33.05 16.73 -24.63
N GLN A 110 -32.10 16.22 -23.84
CA GLN A 110 -30.78 16.85 -23.63
C GLN A 110 -29.72 15.76 -23.40
N PRO A 111 -28.47 15.94 -23.89
CA PRO A 111 -27.41 14.96 -23.68
C PRO A 111 -27.13 14.87 -22.18
N GLU A 112 -27.18 13.64 -21.66
CA GLU A 112 -26.69 13.32 -20.33
C GLU A 112 -25.25 13.83 -20.27
N SER A 113 -25.05 14.92 -19.54
CA SER A 113 -23.71 15.38 -19.20
C SER A 113 -23.08 14.24 -18.42
N GLU A 114 -22.17 13.52 -19.10
CA GLU A 114 -21.18 12.69 -18.46
C GLU A 114 -20.50 13.57 -17.43
N ARG A 115 -20.99 13.50 -16.19
CA ARG A 115 -20.35 14.13 -15.06
C ARG A 115 -19.12 13.27 -14.82
N ASN A 116 -18.11 13.46 -15.67
CA ASN A 116 -16.75 13.03 -15.47
C ASN A 116 -16.31 13.71 -14.18
N GLN A 117 -16.60 13.07 -13.06
CA GLN A 117 -15.91 13.33 -11.83
C GLN A 117 -14.48 12.93 -12.15
N GLU A 118 -13.68 13.88 -12.61
CA GLU A 118 -12.23 13.72 -12.70
C GLU A 118 -11.75 13.53 -11.27
N GLU A 119 -11.74 12.26 -10.85
CA GLU A 119 -11.20 11.85 -9.58
C GLU A 119 -9.73 12.24 -9.58
N SER A 120 -9.40 13.34 -8.91
CA SER A 120 -8.02 13.82 -8.88
C SER A 120 -7.14 12.83 -8.10
N LEU A 121 -6.46 11.96 -8.85
CA LEU A 121 -5.41 11.07 -8.35
C LEU A 121 -4.11 11.86 -8.20
N CYS A 122 -3.41 11.66 -7.10
CA CYS A 122 -2.05 12.17 -6.88
C CYS A 122 -1.13 10.99 -6.61
N ALA A 123 0.11 11.06 -7.10
CA ALA A 123 1.11 10.03 -6.85
C ALA A 123 2.47 10.64 -6.54
N ASP A 124 3.10 10.16 -5.47
CA ASP A 124 4.44 10.54 -5.07
C ASP A 124 5.40 9.36 -5.22
N ILE A 125 6.54 9.60 -5.85
CA ILE A 125 7.68 8.69 -5.73
C ILE A 125 8.31 8.93 -4.36
N PHE A 126 8.11 8.01 -3.43
CA PHE A 126 8.46 8.21 -2.02
C PHE A 126 9.91 7.80 -1.74
N ALA A 127 10.36 6.67 -2.27
CA ALA A 127 11.72 6.18 -2.05
C ALA A 127 12.17 5.19 -3.13
N ARG A 128 13.49 5.13 -3.35
CA ARG A 128 14.13 3.95 -3.95
C ARG A 128 14.42 2.93 -2.86
N VAL A 129 14.17 1.66 -3.12
CA VAL A 129 14.57 0.56 -2.26
C VAL A 129 15.59 -0.27 -3.00
N SER A 130 16.82 -0.28 -2.46
CA SER A 130 17.97 -0.91 -3.09
C SER A 130 18.18 -2.36 -2.68
N GLU A 131 17.51 -2.81 -1.62
CA GLU A 131 17.70 -4.14 -1.04
C GLU A 131 16.36 -4.71 -0.56
N ALA A 132 16.18 -6.01 -0.74
CA ALA A 132 15.01 -6.73 -0.25
C ALA A 132 15.38 -8.13 0.26
N TYR A 133 14.68 -8.56 1.31
CA TYR A 133 14.74 -9.94 1.80
C TYR A 133 13.77 -10.83 1.05
N PHE A 134 14.25 -11.98 0.60
CA PHE A 134 13.46 -13.01 -0.07
C PHE A 134 13.55 -14.33 0.69
N PHE A 135 12.42 -15.01 0.85
CA PHE A 135 12.31 -16.32 1.51
C PHE A 135 11.95 -17.35 0.44
N ASP A 136 12.96 -17.95 -0.18
CA ASP A 136 12.78 -18.77 -1.39
C ASP A 136 12.53 -20.27 -1.09
N GLY A 137 12.52 -20.68 0.18
CA GLY A 137 12.19 -22.05 0.62
C GLY A 137 13.39 -22.99 0.69
#